data_AF-A0A971X887-F1
#
_entry.id   AF-A0A971X887-F1
#
_cell.length_a   1.000
_cell.length_b   1.000
_cell.length_c   1.000
_cell.angle_alpha   90.00
_cell.angle_beta   90.00
_cell.angle_gamma   90.00
#
_symmetry.space_group_name_H-M   'P 1'
#
loop_
_entity.id
_entity.type
_entity.pdbx_description
1 polymer ?
#
loop_
_entity_poly.entity_id
_entity_poly.type
_entity_poly.pdbx_seq_one_letter_code
_entity_poly.pdbx_strand_id
1 'polypeptide(L)'
;MATIPYKIYLNEKDLPRSWYNLKSVMKELPPPPLHPVTLKPCTQDDLKPIFCDKLIEQEINTTDKYIEIPEGLFNFYKMIRPSPLIRAY
;
A
#
# COMPACT_ATOMS: atom_id res chain seq x y z
N MET A 1 15.68 -27.32 -23.21
CA MET A 1 15.50 -25.97 -22.63
C MET A 1 14.03 -25.82 -22.26
N ALA A 2 13.71 -25.26 -21.10
CA ALA A 2 12.31 -25.08 -20.71
C ALA A 2 11.66 -23.96 -21.54
N THR A 3 10.46 -24.22 -22.06
CA THR A 3 9.65 -23.19 -22.73
C THR A 3 9.13 -22.23 -21.67
N ILE A 4 9.68 -21.01 -21.62
CA ILE A 4 9.23 -19.98 -20.68
C ILE A 4 8.01 -19.29 -21.29
N PRO A 5 6.88 -19.15 -20.57
CA PRO A 5 5.69 -18.52 -21.09
C PRO A 5 5.91 -17.01 -21.35
N TYR A 6 5.32 -16.51 -22.44
CA TYR A 6 5.30 -15.08 -22.76
C TYR A 6 4.46 -14.26 -21.77
N LYS A 7 3.36 -14.85 -21.27
CA LYS A 7 2.42 -14.20 -20.36
C LYS A 7 2.09 -15.12 -19.18
N ILE A 8 2.13 -14.57 -17.97
CA ILE A 8 1.81 -15.26 -16.73
C ILE A 8 0.60 -14.56 -16.10
N TYR A 9 -0.46 -15.31 -15.81
CA TYR A 9 -1.61 -14.86 -15.05
C TYR A 9 -1.58 -15.47 -13.65
N LEU A 10 -1.91 -14.67 -12.66
CA LEU A 10 -2.16 -15.14 -11.30
C LEU A 10 -3.66 -15.43 -11.16
N ASN A 11 -4.06 -16.44 -10.37
CA ASN A 11 -5.48 -16.67 -10.11
C ASN A 11 -6.01 -15.68 -9.07
N GLU A 12 -7.32 -15.39 -9.08
CA GLU A 12 -7.94 -14.52 -8.07
C GLU A 12 -7.79 -15.04 -6.64
N LYS A 13 -7.79 -16.36 -6.45
CA LYS A 13 -7.55 -16.99 -5.13
C LYS A 13 -6.16 -16.69 -4.56
N ASP A 14 -5.22 -16.35 -5.43
CA ASP A 14 -3.83 -16.06 -5.08
C ASP A 14 -3.61 -14.54 -4.93
N LEU A 15 -4.66 -13.71 -5.04
CA LEU A 15 -4.56 -12.27 -4.77
C LEU A 15 -4.16 -12.03 -3.31
N PRO A 16 -3.17 -11.14 -3.06
CA PRO A 16 -2.78 -10.78 -1.71
C PRO A 16 -3.95 -10.23 -0.88
N ARG A 17 -4.06 -10.65 0.38
CA ARG A 17 -5.09 -10.19 1.33
C ARG A 17 -4.67 -8.99 2.18
N SER A 18 -3.41 -8.58 2.08
CA SER A 18 -2.84 -7.49 2.87
C SER A 18 -1.94 -6.62 2.00
N TRP A 19 -1.93 -5.32 2.27
CA TRP A 19 -0.88 -4.42 1.80
C TRP A 19 0.38 -4.60 2.64
N TYR A 20 1.53 -4.37 2.01
CA TYR A 20 2.82 -4.41 2.67
C TYR A 20 3.27 -2.99 3.04
N ASN A 21 3.50 -2.74 4.32
CA ASN A 21 3.99 -1.45 4.79
C ASN A 21 5.52 -1.47 4.84
N LEU A 22 6.15 -0.75 3.91
CA LEU A 22 7.61 -0.68 3.87
C LEU A 22 8.20 -0.01 5.13
N LYS A 23 7.53 0.99 5.71
CA LYS A 23 8.02 1.74 6.88
C LYS A 23 8.32 0.83 8.07
N SER A 24 7.60 -0.28 8.22
CA SER A 24 7.80 -1.30 9.27
C SER A 24 9.18 -1.96 9.30
N VAL A 25 9.91 -1.93 8.18
CA VAL A 25 11.21 -2.61 8.03
C VAL A 25 12.33 -1.67 7.59
N MET A 26 12.06 -0.38 7.45
CA MET A 26 13.08 0.59 7.08
C MET A 26 14.06 0.79 8.23
N LYS A 27 15.36 0.86 7.91
CA LYS A 27 16.40 1.16 8.92
C LYS A 27 16.31 2.60 9.42
N GLU A 28 15.99 3.51 8.50
CA GLU A 28 15.80 4.93 8.76
C GLU A 28 14.42 5.32 8.24
N LEU A 29 13.62 5.98 9.06
CA LEU A 29 12.28 6.40 8.68
C LEU A 29 12.32 7.74 7.94
N PRO A 30 11.42 7.96 6.96
CA PRO A 30 11.27 9.27 6.35
C PRO A 30 10.89 10.32 7.41
N PRO A 31 11.35 11.57 7.28
CA PRO A 31 10.94 12.64 8.19
C PRO A 31 9.42 12.83 8.11
N PRO A 32 8.77 13.19 9.24
CA PRO A 32 7.34 13.43 9.24
C PRO A 32 6.98 14.65 8.37
N PRO A 33 5.76 14.70 7.82
CA PRO A 33 5.28 15.90 7.14
C PRO A 33 5.28 17.09 8.12
N LEU A 34 5.64 18.27 7.62
CA LEU A 34 5.68 19.48 8.41
C LEU A 34 4.45 20.35 8.12
N HIS A 35 3.91 20.97 9.17
CA HIS A 35 2.82 21.92 9.02
C HIS A 35 3.35 23.18 8.29
N PRO A 36 2.68 23.66 7.24
CA PRO A 36 3.24 24.66 6.32
C PRO A 36 3.55 26.02 6.99
N VAL A 37 2.80 26.39 8.03
CA VAL A 37 3.02 27.64 8.78
C VAL A 37 4.03 27.48 9.92
N THR A 38 3.84 26.50 10.81
CA THR A 38 4.67 26.35 12.01
C THR A 38 6.01 25.65 11.73
N LEU A 39 6.13 24.96 10.59
CA LEU A 39 7.27 24.13 10.20
C LEU A 39 7.62 23.03 11.22
N LYS A 40 6.67 22.69 12.09
CA LYS A 40 6.79 21.57 13.04
C LYS A 40 6.14 20.32 12.44
N PRO A 41 6.52 19.11 12.90
CA PRO A 41 5.84 17.87 12.50
C PRO A 41 4.32 17.99 12.68
N CYS A 42 3.56 17.61 11.65
CA CYS A 42 2.10 17.59 11.68
C CYS A 42 1.60 16.63 12.75
N THR A 43 0.55 17.04 13.45
CA THR A 43 -0.29 16.16 14.26
C THR A 43 -1.33 15.46 13.38
N GLN A 44 -2.05 14.49 13.93
CA GLN A 44 -3.17 13.86 13.20
C GLN A 44 -4.27 14.88 12.87
N ASP A 45 -4.55 15.82 13.78
CA ASP A 45 -5.58 16.84 13.55
C ASP A 45 -5.20 17.79 12.41
N ASP A 46 -3.91 18.08 12.24
CA ASP A 46 -3.41 18.88 11.12
C ASP A 46 -3.62 18.18 9.76
N LEU A 47 -3.77 16.85 9.74
CA LEU A 47 -3.96 16.04 8.53
C LEU A 47 -5.43 15.82 8.16
N LYS A 48 -6.37 15.99 9.10
CA LYS A 48 -7.83 15.81 8.89
C LYS A 48 -8.43 16.66 7.77
N PRO A 49 -7.94 17.89 7.47
CA PRO A 49 -8.45 18.65 6.32
C PRO A 49 -8.14 18.01 4.96
N ILE A 50 -7.18 17.08 4.89
CA ILE A 50 -6.64 16.51 3.65
C ILE A 50 -7.00 15.02 3.53
N PHE A 51 -7.05 14.30 4.65
CA PHE A 51 -7.23 12.86 4.70
C PHE A 51 -8.40 12.43 5.58
N CYS A 52 -9.01 11.29 5.24
CA CYS A 52 -9.92 10.58 6.13
C CYS A 52 -9.15 9.92 7.29
N ASP A 53 -9.79 9.75 8.46
CA ASP A 53 -9.16 9.21 9.67
C ASP A 53 -8.40 7.88 9.43
N LYS A 54 -8.99 6.95 8.67
CA LYS A 54 -8.34 5.67 8.34
C LYS A 54 -7.10 5.80 7.47
N LEU A 55 -7.04 6.82 6.61
CA LEU A 55 -5.84 7.10 5.82
C LEU A 55 -4.77 7.77 6.67
N ILE A 56 -5.15 8.61 7.63
CA ILE A 56 -4.23 9.19 8.61
C ILE A 56 -3.59 8.08 9.44
N GLU A 57 -4.39 7.14 9.96
CA GLU A 57 -3.89 5.96 10.70
C GLU A 57 -2.86 5.18 9.88
N GLN A 58 -3.10 4.96 8.58
CA GLN A 58 -2.15 4.27 7.69
C GLN A 58 -0.88 5.09 7.43
N GLU A 59 -1.00 6.41 7.25
CA GLU A 59 0.14 7.28 6.99
C GLU A 59 1.10 7.36 8.19
N ILE A 60 0.57 7.39 9.41
CA ILE A 60 1.42 7.43 10.62
C ILE A 60 1.91 6.06 11.06
N ASN A 61 1.39 4.97 10.49
CA ASN A 61 1.78 3.61 10.88
C ASN A 61 3.19 3.27 10.35
N THR A 62 4.13 3.11 11.28
CA THR A 62 5.52 2.74 11.01
C THR A 62 5.89 1.36 11.54
N THR A 63 4.94 0.59 12.08
CA THR A 63 5.22 -0.64 12.83
C THR A 63 4.60 -1.88 12.20
N ASP A 64 3.35 -1.81 11.75
CA ASP A 64 2.65 -3.00 11.25
C ASP A 64 3.12 -3.34 9.85
N LYS A 65 3.67 -4.54 9.68
CA LYS A 65 4.24 -5.01 8.40
C LYS A 65 3.19 -5.32 7.35
N TYR A 66 2.04 -5.84 7.78
CA TYR A 66 0.93 -6.20 6.92
C TYR A 66 -0.32 -5.49 7.40
N ILE A 67 -1.01 -4.82 6.47
CA ILE A 67 -2.27 -4.13 6.72
C ILE A 67 -3.34 -4.86 5.91
N GLU A 68 -4.34 -5.44 6.57
CA GLU A 68 -5.40 -6.16 5.87
C GLU A 68 -6.18 -5.24 4.92
N ILE A 69 -6.44 -5.75 3.72
CA ILE A 69 -7.26 -5.06 2.73
C ILE A 69 -8.72 -5.25 3.14
N PRO A 70 -9.50 -4.17 3.35
CA PRO A 70 -10.91 -4.29 3.66
C PRO A 70 -11.67 -5.10 2.61
N GLU A 71 -12.57 -5.99 3.02
CA GLU A 71 -13.21 -6.95 2.11
C GLU A 71 -13.95 -6.28 0.94
N GLY A 72 -14.60 -5.14 1.17
CA GLY A 72 -15.24 -4.36 0.09
C GLY A 72 -14.24 -3.90 -0.98
N LEU A 73 -13.04 -3.48 -0.57
CA LEU A 73 -11.99 -3.05 -1.48
C LEU A 73 -11.29 -4.24 -2.15
N PHE A 74 -11.10 -5.35 -1.45
CA PHE A 74 -10.59 -6.59 -2.03
C PHE A 74 -11.50 -7.11 -3.15
N ASN A 75 -12.82 -7.07 -2.94
CA ASN A 75 -13.79 -7.42 -3.98
C ASN A 75 -13.76 -6.46 -5.18
N PHE A 76 -13.56 -5.16 -4.93
CA PHE A 76 -13.36 -4.21 -6.01
C PHE A 76 -12.08 -4.51 -6.83
N TYR A 77 -10.99 -4.94 -6.19
CA TYR A 77 -9.77 -5.31 -6.91
C TYR A 77 -9.96 -6.45 -7.89
N LYS A 78 -10.79 -7.46 -7.58
CA LYS A 78 -11.07 -8.60 -8.49
C LYS A 78 -11.61 -8.17 -9.86
N MET A 79 -12.23 -6.98 -9.97
CA MET A 79 -12.72 -6.46 -11.24
C MET A 79 -11.59 -6.07 -12.21
N ILE A 80 -10.40 -5.73 -11.71
CA ILE A 80 -9.29 -5.17 -12.52
C ILE A 80 -7.92 -5.79 -12.20
N ARG A 81 -7.83 -6.70 -11.23
CA ARG A 81 -6.64 -7.42 -10.77
C ARG A 81 -6.94 -8.93 -10.75
N PRO A 82 -5.90 -9.79 -10.82
CA PRO A 82 -4.47 -9.48 -10.94
C PRO A 82 -4.06 -9.05 -12.34
N SER A 83 -3.10 -8.11 -12.42
CA SER A 83 -2.49 -7.74 -13.70
C SER A 83 -1.54 -8.85 -14.17
N PRO A 84 -1.54 -9.20 -15.47
CA PRO A 84 -0.63 -10.21 -15.99
C PRO A 84 0.81 -9.71 -16.02
N LEU A 85 1.76 -10.62 -15.86
CA LEU A 85 3.19 -10.37 -16.08
C LEU A 85 3.55 -10.77 -17.52
N ILE A 86 4.11 -9.85 -18.30
CA ILE A 86 4.53 -10.06 -19.69
C ILE A 86 6.05 -10.10 -19.76
N ARG A 87 6.58 -11.08 -20.48
CA ARG A 87 8.01 -11.13 -20.83
C ARG A 87 8.25 -10.43 -22.16
N ALA A 88 9.17 -9.46 -22.19
CA ALA A 88 9.66 -8.86 -23.43
C ALA A 88 10.74 -9.76 -24.06
N TYR A 89 10.53 -10.16 -25.32
CA TYR A 89 11.49 -10.94 -26.12
C TYR A 89 12.24 -10.03 -27.09
#